data_AF-X0XUF8-F1
#
_entry.id   AF-X0XUF8-F1
#
_cell.length_a   1.000
_cell.length_b   1.000
_cell.length_c   1.000
_cell.angle_alpha   90.00
_cell.angle_beta   90.00
_cell.angle_gamma   90.00
#
_symmetry.space_group_name_H-M   'P 1'
#
loop_
_entity.id
_entity.type
_entity.pdbx_description
1 polymer ?
#
loop_
_entity_poly.entity_id
_entity_poly.type
_entity_poly.pdbx_seq_one_letter_code
_entity_poly.pdbx_strand_id
1 'polypeptide(L)'
;RKGREWIAGLETRERERTGIPSLKVRFHPVHGYSLEVTKSNLDRVPGEYERKQTLANSERYTTPELREAEQKVLGAKDRAAQLERELFEAVRREILTHGAEIRSAAEAVAELDALASLAEVARRDGWVRPDVDDSLRLEIRSGRHPVVEPILAARDEEFIPNDAELDPDGAQLVVITGPNMSGKSTYLRQVALCVLLAQMGSFVPAESAHVGVVDRVFTRVGASDRLARGESTFMVEMRETT
;
A
#
# COMPACT_ATOMS: atom_id res chain seq x y z
N ARG A 1 5.44 13.34 36.80
CA ARG A 1 5.30 12.32 37.88
C ARG A 1 4.72 12.93 39.16
N LYS A 2 5.47 13.79 39.89
CA LYS A 2 5.01 14.42 41.15
C LYS A 2 3.60 15.04 41.14
N GLY A 3 3.19 15.74 40.07
CA GLY A 3 1.85 16.36 40.00
C GLY A 3 0.69 15.37 39.83
N ARG A 4 0.87 14.27 39.07
CA ARG A 4 -0.15 13.23 38.93
C ARG A 4 -0.27 12.36 40.18
N GLU A 5 0.87 12.05 40.81
CA GLU A 5 0.91 11.36 42.10
C GLU A 5 0.24 12.20 43.21
N TRP A 6 0.47 13.52 43.20
CA TRP A 6 -0.20 14.44 44.11
C TRP A 6 -1.71 14.48 43.89
N ILE A 7 -2.17 14.58 42.63
CA ILE A 7 -3.61 14.53 42.29
C ILE A 7 -4.24 13.19 42.70
N ALA A 8 -3.51 12.08 42.56
CA ALA A 8 -3.97 10.77 42.99
C ALA A 8 -4.09 10.66 44.52
N GLY A 9 -3.20 11.31 45.28
CA GLY A 9 -3.27 11.38 46.74
C GLY A 9 -4.28 12.40 47.28
N LEU A 10 -4.68 13.38 46.48
CA LEU A 10 -5.63 14.42 46.87
C LEU A 10 -7.02 13.84 47.15
N GLU A 11 -7.48 12.86 46.37
CA GLU A 11 -8.78 12.23 46.57
C GLU A 11 -8.90 11.60 47.97
N THR A 12 -7.90 10.82 48.39
CA THR A 12 -7.88 10.18 49.70
C THR A 12 -7.83 11.22 50.83
N ARG A 13 -6.95 12.22 50.70
CA ARG A 13 -6.80 13.28 51.70
C ARG A 13 -8.08 14.07 51.90
N GLU A 14 -8.74 14.47 50.81
CA GLU A 14 -9.98 15.24 50.90
C GLU A 14 -11.16 14.39 51.39
N ARG A 15 -11.21 13.08 51.08
CA ARG A 15 -12.20 12.16 51.67
C ARG A 15 -12.05 12.07 53.18
N GLU A 16 -10.82 11.89 53.67
CA GLU A 16 -10.53 11.79 55.11
C GLU A 16 -10.83 13.11 55.82
N ARG A 17 -10.45 14.25 55.22
CA ARG A 17 -10.65 15.58 55.80
C ARG A 17 -12.12 16.00 55.88
N THR A 18 -12.89 15.75 54.83
CA THR A 18 -14.29 16.19 54.72
C THR A 18 -15.29 15.17 55.24
N GLY A 19 -14.87 13.91 55.42
CA GLY A 19 -15.77 12.80 55.76
C GLY A 19 -16.81 12.52 54.66
N ILE A 20 -16.48 12.80 53.39
CA ILE A 20 -17.33 12.56 52.21
C ILE A 20 -16.78 11.36 51.44
N PRO A 21 -17.28 10.12 51.64
CA PRO A 21 -16.74 8.93 51.00
C PRO A 21 -16.92 8.93 49.47
N SER A 22 -17.93 9.64 48.98
CA SER A 22 -18.24 9.72 47.55
C SER A 22 -17.41 10.74 46.77
N LEU A 23 -16.58 11.55 47.43
CA LEU A 23 -15.77 12.58 46.79
C LEU A 23 -14.81 11.94 45.78
N LYS A 24 -14.76 12.44 44.54
CA LYS A 24 -13.85 11.94 43.50
C LYS A 24 -13.11 13.06 42.81
N VAL A 25 -11.83 12.86 42.51
CA VAL A 25 -11.09 13.77 41.63
C VAL A 25 -11.37 13.37 40.18
N ARG A 26 -11.96 14.26 39.39
CA ARG A 26 -12.30 14.03 37.99
C ARG A 26 -11.59 15.02 37.10
N PHE A 27 -11.07 14.54 35.97
CA PHE A 27 -10.56 15.37 34.88
C PHE A 27 -11.60 15.48 33.78
N HIS A 28 -11.90 16.70 33.34
CA HIS A 28 -12.69 16.98 32.16
C HIS A 28 -11.83 17.75 31.13
N PRO A 29 -11.84 17.40 29.83
CA PRO A 29 -10.98 18.04 28.83
C PRO A 29 -11.11 19.57 28.76
N VAL A 30 -12.32 20.10 29.01
CA VAL A 30 -12.62 21.55 28.94
C VAL A 30 -12.55 22.25 30.31
N HIS A 31 -12.87 21.54 31.39
CA HIS A 31 -13.02 22.15 32.74
C HIS A 31 -11.89 21.79 33.70
N GLY A 32 -10.98 20.94 33.24
CA GLY A 32 -9.81 20.55 33.99
C GLY A 32 -10.10 19.55 35.10
N TYR A 33 -9.20 19.50 36.08
CA TYR A 33 -9.39 18.76 37.31
C TYR A 33 -10.39 19.46 38.23
N SER A 34 -11.21 18.64 38.89
CA SER A 34 -12.22 19.08 39.85
C SER A 34 -12.49 18.01 40.90
N LEU A 35 -12.97 18.45 42.07
CA LEU A 35 -13.49 17.61 43.14
C LEU A 35 -14.99 17.47 42.93
N GLU A 36 -15.45 16.27 42.59
CA GLU A 36 -16.86 15.98 42.38
C GLU A 36 -17.48 15.43 43.68
N VAL A 37 -18.53 16.10 44.17
CA VAL A 37 -19.25 15.78 45.40
C VAL A 37 -20.72 15.55 45.06
N THR A 38 -21.32 14.47 45.59
CA THR A 38 -22.74 14.16 45.37
C THR A 38 -23.65 15.16 46.08
N LYS A 39 -24.83 15.43 45.52
CA LYS A 39 -25.81 16.38 46.11
C LYS A 39 -26.16 16.09 47.57
N SER A 40 -26.15 14.82 47.97
CA SER A 40 -26.38 14.36 49.34
C SER A 40 -25.33 14.78 50.36
N ASN A 41 -24.16 15.28 49.92
CA ASN A 41 -23.03 15.63 50.76
C ASN A 41 -22.62 17.10 50.64
N LEU A 42 -23.45 17.96 50.02
CA LEU A 42 -23.12 19.37 49.81
C LEU A 42 -22.96 20.15 51.11
N ASP A 43 -23.74 19.81 52.15
CA ASP A 43 -23.65 20.44 53.47
C ASP A 43 -22.31 20.20 54.17
N ARG A 44 -21.53 19.22 53.68
CA ARG A 44 -20.18 18.88 54.19
C ARG A 44 -19.07 19.52 53.36
N VAL A 45 -19.40 20.25 52.30
CA VAL A 45 -18.40 20.91 51.45
C VAL A 45 -17.80 22.11 52.20
N PRO A 46 -16.48 22.18 52.36
CA PRO A 46 -15.83 23.30 53.03
C PRO A 46 -16.00 24.62 52.28
N GLY A 47 -16.00 25.75 53.01
CA GLY A 47 -16.21 27.08 52.43
C GLY A 47 -15.10 27.54 51.47
N GLU A 48 -13.89 26.97 51.59
CA GLU A 48 -12.77 27.24 50.68
C GLU A 48 -12.89 26.56 49.31
N TYR A 49 -13.92 25.73 49.10
CA TYR A 49 -14.16 25.10 47.80
C TYR A 49 -14.89 26.06 46.87
N GLU A 50 -14.24 26.38 45.75
CA GLU A 50 -14.84 27.21 44.73
C GLU A 50 -15.63 26.34 43.75
N ARG A 51 -16.95 26.54 43.67
CA ARG A 51 -17.81 25.77 42.76
C ARG A 51 -17.51 26.10 41.30
N LYS A 52 -17.19 25.08 40.50
CA LYS A 52 -16.93 25.16 39.06
C LYS A 52 -18.17 24.85 38.21
N GLN A 53 -18.94 23.83 38.58
CA GLN A 53 -20.03 23.31 37.74
C GLN A 53 -21.06 22.54 38.57
N THR A 54 -22.34 22.68 38.24
CA THR A 54 -23.43 21.87 38.79
C THR A 54 -23.87 20.83 37.77
N LEU A 55 -23.98 19.57 38.20
CA LEU A 55 -24.46 18.44 37.40
C LEU A 55 -25.80 17.93 37.97
N ALA A 56 -26.43 16.99 37.26
CA ALA A 56 -27.72 16.43 37.66
C ALA A 56 -27.70 15.85 39.09
N ASN A 57 -26.64 15.14 39.47
CA ASN A 57 -26.54 14.43 40.76
C ASN A 57 -25.33 14.84 41.63
N SER A 58 -24.48 15.75 41.15
CA SER A 58 -23.26 16.17 41.82
C SER A 58 -22.91 17.64 41.53
N GLU A 59 -22.04 18.21 42.36
CA GLU A 59 -21.40 19.49 42.11
C GLU A 59 -19.88 19.30 42.01
N ARG A 60 -19.23 20.08 41.15
CA ARG A 60 -17.79 20.08 40.95
C ARG A 60 -17.19 21.34 41.55
N TYR A 61 -16.13 21.14 42.32
CA TYR A 61 -15.40 22.20 43.01
C TYR A 61 -13.93 22.22 42.62
N THR A 62 -13.26 23.32 42.90
CA THR A 62 -11.82 23.46 42.82
C THR A 62 -11.30 24.10 44.11
N THR A 63 -10.05 23.80 44.43
CA THR A 63 -9.31 24.47 45.51
C THR A 63 -8.12 25.23 44.91
N PRO A 64 -7.55 26.21 45.63
CA PRO A 64 -6.30 26.86 45.21
C PRO A 64 -5.19 25.86 44.92
N GLU A 65 -5.02 24.86 45.81
CA GLU A 65 -4.01 23.80 45.64
C GLU A 65 -4.23 22.95 44.38
N LEU A 66 -5.50 22.60 44.09
CA LEU A 66 -5.84 21.83 42.89
C LEU A 66 -5.57 22.63 41.61
N ARG A 67 -5.81 23.95 41.61
CA ARG A 67 -5.50 24.83 40.47
C ARG A 67 -4.00 24.89 40.19
N GLU A 68 -3.18 25.04 41.22
CA GLU A 68 -1.72 25.10 41.07
C GLU A 68 -1.16 23.78 40.52
N ALA A 69 -1.63 22.65 41.07
CA ALA A 69 -1.23 21.33 40.59
C ALA A 69 -1.69 21.09 39.14
N GLU A 70 -2.91 21.50 38.80
CA GLU A 70 -3.46 21.47 37.44
C GLU A 70 -2.59 22.26 36.46
N GLN A 71 -2.31 23.53 36.74
CA GLN A 71 -1.47 24.37 35.88
C GLN A 71 -0.08 23.77 35.67
N LYS A 72 0.51 23.20 36.72
CA LYS A 72 1.82 22.56 36.65
C LYS A 72 1.79 21.28 35.80
N VAL A 73 0.74 20.47 35.90
CA VAL A 73 0.59 19.22 35.14
C VAL A 73 0.29 19.50 33.67
N LEU A 74 -0.66 20.39 33.39
CA LEU A 74 -1.03 20.77 32.02
C LEU A 74 0.13 21.48 31.31
N GLY A 75 0.75 22.47 31.96
CA GLY A 75 1.91 23.17 31.38
C GLY A 75 3.15 22.29 31.21
N ALA A 76 3.31 21.21 31.99
CA ALA A 76 4.35 20.21 31.74
C ALA A 76 4.01 19.32 30.53
N LYS A 77 2.74 18.97 30.34
CA LYS A 77 2.28 18.18 29.19
C LYS A 77 2.45 18.96 27.89
N ASP A 78 2.08 20.24 27.88
CA ASP A 78 2.19 21.09 26.69
C ASP A 78 3.65 21.31 26.30
N ARG A 79 4.53 21.57 27.28
CA ARG A 79 5.98 21.65 27.03
C ARG A 79 6.58 20.35 26.51
N ALA A 80 6.12 19.20 27.02
CA ALA A 80 6.57 17.90 26.53
C ALA A 80 6.15 17.68 25.07
N ALA A 81 4.89 17.98 24.71
CA ALA A 81 4.41 17.86 23.34
C ALA A 81 5.10 18.83 22.38
N GLN A 82 5.40 20.04 22.84
CA GLN A 82 6.18 21.02 22.06
C GLN A 82 7.60 20.49 21.80
N LEU A 83 8.29 20.01 22.83
CA LEU A 83 9.64 19.47 22.69
C LEU A 83 9.66 18.24 21.77
N GLU A 84 8.69 17.35 21.89
CA GLU A 84 8.54 16.19 21.01
C GLU A 84 8.39 16.62 19.54
N ARG A 85 7.55 17.63 19.28
CA ARG A 85 7.39 18.19 17.93
C ARG A 85 8.69 18.79 17.41
N GLU A 86 9.40 19.56 18.23
CA GLU A 86 10.67 20.18 17.85
C GLU A 86 11.74 19.12 17.49
N LEU A 87 11.85 18.07 18.31
CA LEU A 87 12.75 16.95 18.06
C LEU A 87 12.36 16.18 16.80
N PHE A 88 11.07 15.91 16.60
CA PHE A 88 10.57 15.23 15.39
C PHE A 88 10.87 16.04 14.12
N GLU A 89 10.65 17.35 14.13
CA GLU A 89 10.98 18.21 12.99
C GLU A 89 12.49 18.32 12.75
N ALA A 90 13.31 18.18 13.80
CA ALA A 90 14.77 18.09 13.64
C ALA A 90 15.17 16.80 12.91
N VAL A 91 14.63 15.65 13.33
CA VAL A 91 14.86 14.36 12.67
C VAL A 91 14.40 14.39 11.21
N ARG A 92 13.22 14.98 10.92
CA ARG A 92 12.75 15.12 9.55
C ARG A 92 13.71 15.93 8.68
N ARG A 93 14.22 17.05 9.19
CA ARG A 93 15.19 17.88 8.47
C ARG A 93 16.49 17.14 8.21
N GLU A 94 16.97 16.36 9.19
CA GLU A 94 18.15 15.51 9.03
C GLU A 94 17.91 14.42 7.97
N ILE A 95 16.79 13.70 8.01
CA ILE A 95 16.46 12.70 6.98
C ILE A 95 16.44 13.34 5.57
N LEU A 96 15.90 14.56 5.45
CA LEU A 96 15.85 15.26 4.16
C LEU A 96 17.24 15.58 3.60
N THR A 97 18.28 15.75 4.42
CA THR A 97 19.66 15.92 3.93
C THR A 97 20.21 14.64 3.30
N HIS A 98 19.67 13.48 3.66
CA HIS A 98 19.99 12.16 3.09
C HIS A 98 19.04 11.73 1.97
N GLY A 99 18.17 12.62 1.48
CA GLY A 99 17.13 12.26 0.52
C GLY A 99 17.65 11.62 -0.78
N ALA A 100 18.85 12.01 -1.25
CA ALA A 100 19.46 11.41 -2.43
C ALA A 100 19.92 9.97 -2.18
N GLU A 101 20.57 9.71 -1.04
CA GLU A 101 21.03 8.37 -0.64
C GLU A 101 19.85 7.43 -0.42
N ILE A 102 18.78 7.90 0.22
CA ILE A 102 17.55 7.13 0.44
C ILE A 102 16.91 6.75 -0.90
N ARG A 103 16.83 7.68 -1.87
CA ARG A 103 16.29 7.38 -3.20
C ARG A 103 17.16 6.36 -3.94
N SER A 104 18.48 6.54 -3.92
CA SER A 104 19.40 5.60 -4.56
C SER A 104 19.29 4.19 -3.96
N ALA A 105 19.17 4.08 -2.63
CA ALA A 105 18.94 2.80 -1.97
C ALA A 105 17.57 2.20 -2.37
N ALA A 106 16.52 3.01 -2.45
CA ALA A 106 15.20 2.55 -2.88
C ALA A 106 15.19 2.05 -4.34
N GLU A 107 15.88 2.75 -5.25
CA GLU A 107 16.04 2.35 -6.65
C GLU A 107 16.79 1.02 -6.77
N ALA A 108 17.90 0.87 -6.04
CA ALA A 108 18.67 -0.38 -6.03
C ALA A 108 17.87 -1.58 -5.48
N VAL A 109 17.08 -1.36 -4.42
CA VAL A 109 16.19 -2.40 -3.87
C VAL A 109 15.08 -2.75 -4.86
N ALA A 110 14.49 -1.75 -5.54
CA ALA A 110 13.45 -1.99 -6.54
C ALA A 110 13.97 -2.76 -7.76
N GLU A 111 15.18 -2.44 -8.24
CA GLU A 111 15.83 -3.18 -9.32
C GLU A 111 16.12 -4.63 -8.91
N LEU A 112 16.66 -4.83 -7.70
CA LEU A 112 16.90 -6.16 -7.16
C LEU A 112 15.61 -6.98 -7.04
N ASP A 113 14.53 -6.38 -6.54
CA ASP A 113 13.22 -7.03 -6.38
C ASP A 113 12.64 -7.44 -7.75
N ALA A 114 12.71 -6.56 -8.74
CA ALA A 114 12.27 -6.86 -10.10
C ALA A 114 13.07 -8.01 -10.72
N LEU A 115 14.41 -7.95 -10.67
CA LEU A 115 15.28 -8.99 -11.23
C LEU A 115 15.11 -10.34 -10.51
N ALA A 116 15.01 -10.32 -9.18
CA ALA A 116 14.78 -11.52 -8.38
C ALA A 116 13.41 -12.15 -8.68
N SER A 117 12.38 -11.33 -8.85
CA SER A 117 11.04 -11.78 -9.22
C SER A 117 11.02 -12.45 -10.60
N LEU A 118 11.71 -11.87 -11.59
CA LEU A 118 11.84 -12.47 -12.92
C LEU A 118 12.60 -13.80 -12.85
N ALA A 119 13.70 -13.87 -12.10
CA ALA A 119 14.48 -15.08 -11.92
C ALA A 119 13.69 -16.19 -11.22
N GLU A 120 12.89 -15.86 -10.21
CA GLU A 120 12.09 -16.84 -9.49
C GLU A 120 11.00 -17.44 -10.37
N VAL A 121 10.29 -16.61 -11.15
CA VAL A 121 9.32 -17.10 -12.15
C VAL A 121 10.01 -17.99 -13.16
N ALA A 122 11.15 -17.56 -13.69
CA ALA A 122 11.89 -18.34 -14.68
C ALA A 122 12.32 -19.71 -14.16
N ARG A 123 12.83 -19.76 -12.93
CA ARG A 123 13.25 -21.00 -12.28
C ARG A 123 12.08 -21.92 -11.98
N ARG A 124 10.97 -21.36 -11.46
CA ARG A 124 9.79 -22.13 -11.06
C ARG A 124 9.07 -22.73 -12.26
N ASP A 125 8.91 -21.94 -13.32
CA ASP A 125 8.08 -22.30 -14.47
C ASP A 125 8.92 -22.79 -15.68
N GLY A 126 10.22 -22.97 -15.47
CA GLY A 126 11.16 -23.50 -16.46
C GLY A 126 11.30 -22.62 -17.70
N TRP A 127 11.43 -21.30 -17.51
CA TRP A 127 11.67 -20.37 -18.61
C TRP A 127 13.15 -20.33 -18.96
N VAL A 128 13.46 -19.97 -20.21
CA VAL A 128 14.81 -19.97 -20.76
C VAL A 128 15.28 -18.56 -21.09
N ARG A 129 16.59 -18.34 -21.01
CA ARG A 129 17.18 -17.06 -21.42
C ARG A 129 17.09 -16.97 -22.94
N PRO A 130 16.44 -15.94 -23.51
CA PRO A 130 16.43 -15.74 -24.96
C PRO A 130 17.78 -15.20 -25.44
N ASP A 131 18.13 -15.51 -26.69
CA ASP A 131 19.14 -14.81 -27.46
C ASP A 131 18.48 -13.59 -28.12
N VAL A 132 19.02 -12.38 -27.86
CA VAL A 132 18.47 -11.11 -28.35
C VAL A 132 19.55 -10.36 -29.11
N ASP A 133 19.26 -9.95 -30.35
CA ASP A 133 20.20 -9.26 -31.23
C ASP A 133 19.52 -8.20 -32.12
N ASP A 134 20.31 -7.51 -32.94
CA ASP A 134 19.81 -6.49 -33.89
C ASP A 134 19.29 -7.07 -35.22
N SER A 135 19.11 -8.40 -35.30
CA SER A 135 18.53 -9.02 -36.50
C SER A 135 17.01 -8.78 -36.56
N LEU A 136 16.39 -9.21 -37.65
CA LEU A 136 14.93 -9.23 -37.80
C LEU A 136 14.36 -10.66 -37.69
N ARG A 137 15.16 -11.60 -37.17
CA ARG A 137 14.78 -13.01 -37.01
C ARG A 137 13.97 -13.20 -35.72
N LEU A 138 12.94 -14.02 -35.79
CA LEU A 138 12.22 -14.51 -34.62
C LEU A 138 12.17 -16.04 -34.69
N GLU A 139 12.65 -16.70 -33.64
CA GLU A 139 12.53 -18.14 -33.48
C GLU A 139 12.13 -18.45 -32.04
N ILE A 140 11.06 -19.20 -31.86
CA ILE A 140 10.60 -19.68 -30.55
C ILE A 140 10.35 -21.17 -30.71
N ARG A 141 11.04 -22.00 -29.93
CA ARG A 141 10.83 -23.46 -29.89
C ARG A 141 10.06 -23.85 -28.65
N SER A 142 9.03 -24.66 -28.81
CA SER A 142 8.16 -25.13 -27.73
C SER A 142 7.63 -23.97 -26.85
N GLY A 143 7.22 -22.86 -27.47
CA GLY A 143 6.74 -21.69 -26.76
C GLY A 143 5.42 -21.93 -26.04
N ARG A 144 5.23 -21.30 -24.88
CA ARG A 144 4.06 -21.43 -24.00
C ARG A 144 3.52 -20.06 -23.63
N HIS A 145 2.21 -19.95 -23.41
CA HIS A 145 1.60 -18.65 -23.09
C HIS A 145 1.75 -18.35 -21.58
N PRO A 146 2.49 -17.30 -21.16
CA PRO A 146 2.91 -17.09 -19.77
C PRO A 146 1.75 -16.89 -18.78
N VAL A 147 0.58 -16.47 -19.25
CA VAL A 147 -0.65 -16.34 -18.44
C VAL A 147 -1.58 -17.56 -18.52
N VAL A 148 -1.73 -18.19 -19.68
CA VAL A 148 -2.71 -19.28 -19.87
C VAL A 148 -2.17 -20.59 -19.32
N GLU A 149 -0.88 -20.86 -19.49
CA GLU A 149 -0.24 -22.08 -18.97
C GLU A 149 -0.46 -22.24 -17.45
N PRO A 150 -0.14 -21.26 -16.58
CA PRO A 150 -0.40 -21.40 -15.15
C PRO A 150 -1.88 -21.60 -14.78
N ILE A 151 -2.80 -21.00 -15.56
CA ILE A 151 -4.25 -21.15 -15.35
C ILE A 151 -4.70 -22.57 -15.68
N LEU A 152 -4.18 -23.17 -16.74
CA LEU A 152 -4.47 -24.56 -17.11
C LEU A 152 -3.84 -25.52 -16.10
N ALA A 153 -2.59 -25.29 -15.70
CA ALA A 153 -1.91 -26.11 -14.69
C ALA A 153 -2.67 -26.13 -13.35
N ALA A 154 -3.25 -25.00 -12.93
CA ALA A 154 -4.09 -24.92 -11.74
C ALA A 154 -5.43 -25.70 -11.84
N ARG A 155 -5.79 -26.15 -13.05
CA ARG A 155 -6.96 -27.00 -13.34
C ARG A 155 -6.57 -28.43 -13.69
N ASP A 156 -5.31 -28.81 -13.46
CA ASP A 156 -4.73 -30.10 -13.89
C ASP A 156 -4.84 -30.32 -15.42
N GLU A 157 -4.83 -29.24 -16.21
CA GLU A 157 -4.83 -29.26 -17.68
C GLU A 157 -3.44 -28.90 -18.22
N GLU A 158 -3.03 -29.58 -19.31
CA GLU A 158 -1.74 -29.35 -19.96
C GLU A 158 -1.84 -28.26 -21.05
N PHE A 159 -0.88 -27.33 -21.07
CA PHE A 159 -0.73 -26.38 -22.18
C PHE A 159 0.09 -27.01 -23.30
N ILE A 160 -0.43 -27.02 -24.53
CA ILE A 160 0.30 -27.54 -25.69
C ILE A 160 1.26 -26.47 -26.24
N PRO A 161 2.59 -26.67 -26.17
CA PRO A 161 3.57 -25.70 -26.66
C PRO A 161 3.56 -25.60 -28.19
N ASN A 162 3.96 -24.44 -28.73
CA ASN A 162 3.99 -24.19 -30.18
C ASN A 162 5.27 -23.47 -30.60
N ASP A 163 5.81 -23.86 -31.75
CA ASP A 163 6.92 -23.19 -32.42
C ASP A 163 6.45 -21.93 -33.15
N ALA A 164 7.32 -20.93 -33.26
CA ALA A 164 7.12 -19.75 -34.11
C ALA A 164 8.44 -19.40 -34.81
N GLU A 165 8.39 -19.15 -36.11
CA GLU A 165 9.56 -18.79 -36.91
C GLU A 165 9.19 -17.67 -37.89
N LEU A 166 9.93 -16.56 -37.86
CA LEU A 166 9.91 -15.52 -38.87
C LEU A 166 11.35 -15.16 -39.25
N ASP A 167 11.64 -15.10 -40.54
CA ASP A 167 12.97 -14.77 -41.06
C ASP A 167 12.83 -13.82 -42.26
N PRO A 168 13.61 -12.73 -42.34
CA PRO A 168 13.61 -11.80 -43.47
C PRO A 168 13.90 -12.46 -44.82
N ASP A 169 14.74 -13.48 -44.83
CA ASP A 169 15.13 -14.24 -46.03
C ASP A 169 14.20 -15.44 -46.27
N GLY A 170 13.22 -15.66 -45.38
CA GLY A 170 12.28 -16.77 -45.40
C GLY A 170 10.83 -16.33 -45.16
N ALA A 171 10.18 -16.92 -44.15
CA ALA A 171 8.80 -16.64 -43.84
C ALA A 171 8.66 -15.31 -43.07
N GLN A 172 8.21 -14.25 -43.74
CA GLN A 172 7.95 -12.95 -43.10
C GLN A 172 6.48 -12.78 -42.67
N LEU A 173 5.57 -13.60 -43.21
CA LEU A 173 4.14 -13.55 -42.94
C LEU A 173 3.60 -14.95 -42.71
N VAL A 174 2.91 -15.16 -41.60
CA VAL A 174 2.28 -16.45 -41.27
C VAL A 174 0.76 -16.29 -41.30
N VAL A 175 0.11 -17.07 -42.17
CA VAL A 175 -1.36 -17.13 -42.25
C VAL A 175 -1.86 -18.33 -41.44
N ILE A 176 -2.48 -18.04 -40.29
CA ILE A 176 -2.98 -19.08 -39.37
C ILE A 176 -4.46 -19.33 -39.65
N THR A 177 -4.78 -20.54 -40.08
CA THR A 177 -6.16 -21.00 -40.30
C THR A 177 -6.53 -22.14 -39.36
N GLY A 178 -7.82 -22.39 -39.17
CA GLY A 178 -8.32 -23.46 -38.31
C GLY A 178 -9.68 -23.14 -37.68
N PRO A 179 -10.37 -24.13 -37.09
CA PRO A 179 -11.69 -23.94 -36.49
C PRO A 179 -11.67 -22.96 -35.33
N ASN A 180 -12.83 -22.40 -34.96
CA ASN A 180 -12.93 -21.59 -33.74
C ASN A 180 -12.50 -22.40 -32.52
N MET A 181 -11.96 -21.71 -31.50
CA MET A 181 -11.42 -22.31 -30.27
C MET A 181 -10.18 -23.20 -30.45
N SER A 182 -9.57 -23.26 -31.63
CA SER A 182 -8.32 -24.02 -31.88
C SER A 182 -7.04 -23.33 -31.36
N GLY A 183 -7.14 -22.36 -30.45
CA GLY A 183 -5.97 -21.68 -29.88
C GLY A 183 -5.28 -20.61 -30.74
N LYS A 184 -5.79 -20.25 -31.93
CA LYS A 184 -5.14 -19.25 -32.83
C LYS A 184 -4.81 -17.93 -32.14
N SER A 185 -5.77 -17.35 -31.41
CA SER A 185 -5.56 -16.08 -30.70
C SER A 185 -4.59 -16.23 -29.52
N THR A 186 -4.60 -17.40 -28.87
CA THR A 186 -3.64 -17.73 -27.81
C THR A 186 -2.23 -17.80 -28.35
N TYR A 187 -2.03 -18.46 -29.50
CA TYR A 187 -0.74 -18.51 -30.19
C TYR A 187 -0.21 -17.11 -30.55
N LEU A 188 -1.03 -16.26 -31.18
CA LEU A 188 -0.59 -14.91 -31.56
C LEU A 188 -0.18 -14.07 -30.34
N ARG A 189 -0.96 -14.14 -29.25
CA ARG A 189 -0.64 -13.44 -28.00
C ARG A 189 0.59 -14.02 -27.31
N GLN A 190 0.75 -15.35 -27.33
CA GLN A 190 1.93 -16.02 -26.80
C GLN A 190 3.20 -15.49 -27.46
N VAL A 191 3.26 -15.49 -28.80
CA VAL A 191 4.44 -15.02 -29.54
C VAL A 191 4.76 -13.56 -29.18
N ALA A 192 3.74 -12.69 -29.17
CA ALA A 192 3.92 -11.29 -28.80
C ALA A 192 4.42 -11.12 -27.35
N LEU A 193 3.89 -11.91 -26.41
CA LEU A 193 4.32 -11.87 -25.00
C LEU A 193 5.75 -12.38 -24.82
N CYS A 194 6.17 -13.41 -25.56
CA CYS A 194 7.56 -13.86 -25.55
C CYS A 194 8.53 -12.77 -26.04
N VAL A 195 8.17 -12.04 -27.10
CA VAL A 195 8.97 -10.90 -27.60
C VAL A 195 9.06 -9.79 -26.55
N LEU A 196 7.94 -9.43 -25.92
CA LEU A 196 7.91 -8.42 -24.85
C LEU A 196 8.77 -8.83 -23.65
N LEU A 197 8.65 -10.09 -23.20
CA LEU A 197 9.44 -10.65 -22.11
C LEU A 197 10.94 -10.63 -22.43
N ALA A 198 11.33 -11.00 -23.65
CA ALA A 198 12.73 -10.97 -24.07
C ALA A 198 13.29 -9.54 -24.04
N GLN A 199 12.60 -8.56 -24.65
CA GLN A 199 13.08 -7.17 -24.72
C GLN A 199 12.98 -6.40 -23.40
N MET A 200 12.20 -6.86 -22.42
CA MET A 200 12.22 -6.29 -21.07
C MET A 200 13.34 -6.87 -20.17
N GLY A 201 14.12 -7.83 -20.67
CA GLY A 201 15.21 -8.47 -19.93
C GLY A 201 14.78 -9.69 -19.09
N SER A 202 13.59 -10.23 -19.33
CA SER A 202 13.13 -11.48 -18.71
C SER A 202 13.58 -12.71 -19.48
N PHE A 203 13.52 -13.86 -18.81
CA PHE A 203 13.47 -15.16 -19.47
C PHE A 203 12.10 -15.34 -20.14
N VAL A 204 12.00 -16.30 -21.06
CA VAL A 204 10.77 -16.55 -21.83
C VAL A 204 10.26 -17.99 -21.65
N PRO A 205 8.93 -18.22 -21.66
CA PRO A 205 8.33 -19.54 -21.50
C PRO A 205 8.48 -20.39 -22.77
N ALA A 206 9.67 -20.92 -23.03
CA ALA A 206 10.00 -21.71 -24.23
C ALA A 206 11.10 -22.73 -23.90
N GLU A 207 11.45 -23.59 -24.85
CA GLU A 207 12.64 -24.46 -24.78
C GLU A 207 13.88 -23.72 -25.29
N SER A 208 13.73 -22.91 -26.35
CA SER A 208 14.72 -21.95 -26.82
C SER A 208 14.03 -20.77 -27.50
N ALA A 209 14.68 -19.61 -27.51
CA ALA A 209 14.16 -18.43 -28.21
C ALA A 209 15.28 -17.54 -28.73
N HIS A 210 15.15 -17.11 -29.99
CA HIS A 210 15.91 -16.05 -30.63
C HIS A 210 14.93 -14.90 -30.95
N VAL A 211 15.22 -13.69 -30.49
CA VAL A 211 14.38 -12.51 -30.70
C VAL A 211 15.23 -11.35 -31.20
N GLY A 212 15.13 -11.08 -32.50
CA GLY A 212 15.59 -9.82 -33.07
C GLY A 212 14.81 -8.65 -32.47
N VAL A 213 15.50 -7.55 -32.12
CA VAL A 213 14.90 -6.38 -31.47
C VAL A 213 13.84 -5.76 -32.39
N VAL A 214 12.60 -5.69 -31.91
CA VAL A 214 11.51 -4.98 -32.59
C VAL A 214 11.28 -3.61 -31.98
N ASP A 215 10.87 -2.66 -32.82
CA ASP A 215 10.51 -1.31 -32.40
C ASP A 215 9.07 -1.23 -31.86
N ARG A 216 8.17 -2.05 -32.42
CA ARG A 216 6.73 -1.99 -32.14
C ARG A 216 6.09 -3.37 -32.22
N VAL A 217 5.15 -3.61 -31.31
CA VAL A 217 4.24 -4.77 -31.35
C VAL A 217 2.83 -4.26 -31.63
N PHE A 218 2.29 -4.60 -32.80
CA PHE A 218 0.92 -4.26 -33.17
C PHE A 218 0.01 -5.47 -32.95
N THR A 219 -1.15 -5.24 -32.34
CA THR A 219 -2.16 -6.30 -32.17
C THR A 219 -3.51 -5.76 -32.57
N ARG A 220 -4.19 -6.50 -33.47
CA ARG A 220 -5.62 -6.34 -33.70
C ARG A 220 -6.29 -7.65 -33.36
N VAL A 221 -6.81 -7.74 -32.14
CA VAL A 221 -7.58 -8.88 -31.66
C VAL A 221 -8.98 -8.35 -31.39
N GLY A 222 -9.99 -8.95 -32.03
CA GLY A 222 -11.36 -8.42 -32.10
C GLY A 222 -11.83 -7.78 -30.80
N ALA A 223 -12.33 -6.54 -30.91
CA ALA A 223 -12.81 -5.77 -29.78
C ALA A 223 -13.97 -6.53 -29.11
N SER A 224 -13.71 -7.11 -27.95
CA SER A 224 -14.78 -7.45 -27.02
C SER A 224 -15.39 -6.12 -26.53
N ASP A 225 -16.51 -5.75 -27.15
CA ASP A 225 -17.50 -4.76 -26.73
C ASP A 225 -16.98 -3.42 -26.18
N ARG A 226 -16.90 -2.42 -27.07
CA ARG A 226 -17.10 -1.01 -26.71
C ARG A 226 -18.46 -0.52 -27.22
N LEU A 227 -19.54 -1.24 -26.89
CA LEU A 227 -20.93 -0.79 -27.14
C LEU A 227 -21.25 0.56 -26.46
N ALA A 228 -20.50 0.96 -25.42
CA ALA A 228 -20.70 2.20 -24.69
C ALA A 228 -20.35 3.50 -25.47
N ARG A 229 -19.63 3.43 -26.60
CA ARG A 229 -19.23 4.62 -27.39
C ARG A 229 -20.00 4.82 -28.69
N GLY A 230 -20.93 3.93 -29.05
CA GLY A 230 -21.73 4.06 -30.28
C GLY A 230 -20.93 3.97 -31.59
N GLU A 231 -19.65 3.62 -31.55
CA GLU A 231 -18.83 3.38 -32.74
C GLU A 231 -18.99 1.92 -33.20
N SER A 232 -19.26 1.72 -34.49
CA SER A 232 -19.38 0.37 -35.07
C SER A 232 -18.06 -0.39 -34.94
N THR A 233 -18.12 -1.68 -34.59
CA THR A 233 -16.96 -2.58 -34.51
C THR A 233 -16.12 -2.52 -35.78
N PHE A 234 -16.76 -2.44 -36.96
CA PHE A 234 -16.07 -2.29 -38.24
C PHE A 234 -15.33 -0.94 -38.38
N MET A 235 -15.91 0.15 -37.88
CA MET A 235 -15.29 1.48 -37.95
C MET A 235 -14.06 1.59 -37.04
N VAL A 236 -14.14 1.02 -35.83
CA VAL A 236 -13.01 0.93 -34.90
C VAL A 236 -11.91 0.07 -35.51
N GLU A 237 -12.28 -1.07 -36.08
CA GLU A 237 -11.37 -1.98 -36.76
C GLU A 237 -10.64 -1.35 -37.96
N MET A 238 -11.31 -0.51 -38.75
CA MET A 238 -10.68 0.20 -39.87
C MET A 238 -9.74 1.32 -39.40
N ARG A 239 -10.09 2.04 -38.33
CA ARG A 239 -9.21 3.08 -37.75
C ARG A 239 -7.93 2.53 -37.15
N GLU A 240 -7.97 1.34 -36.53
CA GLU A 240 -6.78 0.67 -35.99
C GLU A 240 -5.85 0.08 -37.07
N THR A 241 -6.29 0.08 -38.34
CA THR A 241 -5.52 -0.43 -39.50
C THR A 241 -4.85 0.68 -40.30
N THR A 242 -5.13 1.95 -39.97
CA THR A 242 -4.57 3.14 -40.66
C THR A 242 -3.45 3.75 -39.84
#